data_AF-A0A7S1N0A3-F1
#
_entry.id   AF-A0A7S1N0A3-F1
#
_cell.length_a   1.000
_cell.length_b   1.000
_cell.length_c   1.000
_cell.angle_alpha   90.00
_cell.angle_beta   90.00
_cell.angle_gamma   90.00
#
_symmetry.space_group_name_H-M   'P 1'
#
loop_
_entity.id
_entity.type
_entity.pdbx_description
1 polymer ?
#
loop_
_entity_poly.entity_id
_entity_poly.type
_entity_poly.pdbx_seq_one_letter_code
_entity_poly.pdbx_strand_id
1 'polypeptide(L)'
;FEPQASGVGAEGPSGALAQGPYPPARGPMGSIKTLQPEYKVLAVKALPQPKKGPGEADKLLRRIADQVQPLMSKRQWKVGLLEEFCPKGNLLGLNVNHGETVRLKLRQSLTVPIFRPYEELLDTMLHELAHNRIGPHNASFYKLWDELRLELEDFMAKGIHGAMIAEGHRVGGMRLTGPAMRTKAAAAAEARAQTQRLMFGGHRLGGCPPTALCSPQQMAAGAALRRAADEVWC
;
A
#
# COMPACT_ATOMS: atom_id res chain seq x y z
N PHE A 1 27.41 31.40 78.85
CA PHE A 1 27.94 32.41 77.93
C PHE A 1 27.51 31.98 76.53
N GLU A 2 26.43 32.56 76.02
CA GLU A 2 26.21 32.73 74.58
C GLU A 2 27.23 33.80 74.08
N PRO A 3 27.54 33.91 72.77
CA PRO A 3 26.54 34.21 71.75
C PRO A 3 26.69 33.53 70.39
N GLN A 4 25.60 33.69 69.64
CA GLN A 4 25.35 33.42 68.23
C GLN A 4 26.26 34.22 67.29
N ALA A 5 26.46 33.70 66.06
CA ALA A 5 26.53 34.53 64.85
C ALA A 5 26.15 33.72 63.60
N SER A 6 25.09 34.21 62.95
CA SER A 6 24.58 33.91 61.62
C SER A 6 25.49 34.45 60.50
N GLY A 7 25.51 33.80 59.33
CA GLY A 7 26.08 34.36 58.11
C GLY A 7 25.69 33.56 56.86
N VAL A 8 25.03 34.23 55.92
CA VAL A 8 24.31 33.70 54.76
C VAL A 8 25.12 33.93 53.47
N GLY A 9 25.09 32.97 52.54
CA GLY A 9 25.11 33.19 51.09
C GLY A 9 26.46 33.36 50.37
N ALA A 10 26.73 32.48 49.39
CA ALA A 10 27.02 32.84 47.99
C ALA A 10 27.39 31.59 47.16
N GLU A 11 26.46 31.23 46.27
CA GLU A 11 26.66 30.91 44.84
C GLU A 11 27.90 30.10 44.38
N GLY A 12 27.61 28.89 43.89
CA GLY A 12 28.08 28.41 42.58
C GLY A 12 29.23 27.40 42.53
N PRO A 13 28.97 26.11 42.25
CA PRO A 13 29.95 25.28 41.58
C PRO A 13 29.88 25.55 40.07
N SER A 14 30.96 26.10 39.51
CA SER A 14 31.16 26.18 38.06
C SER A 14 31.19 24.77 37.49
N GLY A 15 30.07 24.35 36.89
CA GLY A 15 29.91 23.05 36.27
C GLY A 15 30.84 22.90 35.08
N ALA A 16 31.77 21.96 35.19
CA ALA A 16 32.48 21.40 34.06
C ALA A 16 31.44 20.84 33.08
N LEU A 17 31.40 21.39 31.86
CA LEU A 17 30.64 20.86 30.72
C LEU A 17 31.20 19.48 30.37
N ALA A 18 30.60 18.45 30.98
CA ALA A 18 30.78 17.07 30.58
C ALA A 18 30.36 16.93 29.12
N GLN A 19 31.32 16.51 28.30
CA GLN A 19 31.10 16.03 26.93
C GLN A 19 30.18 14.80 27.03
N GLY A 20 28.87 15.02 26.88
CA GLY A 20 27.90 13.95 26.79
C GLY A 20 28.17 13.11 25.53
N PRO A 21 28.13 11.78 25.62
CA PRO A 21 28.37 10.93 24.47
C PRO A 21 27.24 11.12 23.45
N TYR A 22 27.63 11.21 22.17
CA TYR A 22 26.72 11.12 21.03
C TYR A 22 25.68 10.01 21.23
N PRO A 23 24.41 10.21 20.85
CA PRO A 23 23.44 9.12 20.91
C PRO A 23 23.95 7.96 20.04
N PRO A 24 23.88 6.71 20.53
CA PRO A 24 24.29 5.57 19.73
C PRO A 24 23.45 5.50 18.44
N ALA A 25 24.10 5.01 17.40
CA ALA A 25 23.49 4.74 16.10
C ALA A 25 22.15 4.02 16.29
N ARG A 26 21.13 4.49 15.55
CA ARG A 26 19.85 3.80 15.40
C ARG A 26 20.09 2.31 15.25
N GLY A 27 19.42 1.53 16.09
CA GLY A 27 19.41 0.08 16.01
C GLY A 27 19.05 -0.42 14.62
N PRO A 28 19.35 -1.70 14.33
CA PRO A 28 19.17 -2.28 13.01
C PRO A 28 17.73 -2.05 12.54
N MET A 29 17.59 -1.46 11.35
CA MET A 29 16.33 -1.48 10.61
C MET A 29 15.86 -2.94 10.55
N GLY A 30 14.57 -3.14 10.83
CA GLY A 30 13.95 -4.44 11.01
C GLY A 30 14.40 -5.44 9.94
N SER A 31 14.77 -6.64 10.41
CA SER A 31 15.16 -7.78 9.60
C SER A 31 14.33 -7.86 8.32
N ILE A 32 15.00 -7.90 7.18
CA ILE A 32 14.39 -8.21 5.88
C ILE A 32 13.77 -9.60 6.04
N LYS A 33 12.46 -9.67 6.30
CA LYS A 33 11.74 -10.94 6.28
C LYS A 33 11.62 -11.31 4.81
N THR A 34 12.47 -12.22 4.35
CA THR A 34 12.26 -12.92 3.08
C THR A 34 10.81 -13.39 3.04
N LEU A 35 10.05 -12.94 2.04
CA LEU A 35 8.67 -13.35 1.87
C LEU A 35 8.64 -14.88 1.75
N GLN A 36 7.76 -15.53 2.50
CA GLN A 36 7.68 -16.98 2.56
C GLN A 36 7.29 -17.53 1.17
N PRO A 37 8.12 -18.38 0.54
CA PRO A 37 7.98 -18.75 -0.87
C PRO A 37 6.69 -19.54 -1.19
N GLU A 38 6.02 -20.07 -0.18
CA GLU A 38 4.75 -20.81 -0.29
C GLU A 38 3.52 -19.91 -0.50
N TYR A 39 3.56 -18.65 -0.08
CA TYR A 39 2.41 -17.73 -0.11
C TYR A 39 2.43 -16.83 -1.33
N LYS A 40 2.11 -17.44 -2.47
CA LYS A 40 2.07 -16.82 -3.78
C LYS A 40 1.06 -17.50 -4.70
N VAL A 41 0.93 -16.97 -5.91
CA VAL A 41 0.31 -17.67 -7.03
C VAL A 41 1.30 -18.71 -7.55
N LEU A 42 0.93 -20.00 -7.57
CA LEU A 42 1.83 -21.08 -7.95
C LEU A 42 1.96 -21.23 -9.48
N ALA A 43 0.86 -21.09 -10.20
CA ALA A 43 0.82 -21.18 -11.66
C ALA A 43 -0.07 -20.10 -12.28
N VAL A 44 0.27 -19.70 -13.50
CA VAL A 44 -0.47 -18.73 -14.30
C VAL A 44 -0.81 -19.34 -15.65
N LYS A 45 -2.03 -19.12 -16.15
CA LYS A 45 -2.48 -19.65 -17.45
C LYS A 45 -3.37 -18.65 -18.18
N ALA A 46 -2.88 -18.14 -19.31
CA ALA A 46 -3.69 -17.31 -20.21
C ALA A 46 -4.50 -18.16 -21.21
N LEU A 47 -5.57 -17.59 -21.77
CA LEU A 47 -6.30 -18.25 -22.86
C LEU A 47 -5.46 -18.26 -24.14
N PRO A 48 -5.47 -19.37 -24.91
CA PRO A 48 -4.72 -19.45 -26.15
C PRO A 48 -5.30 -18.48 -27.19
N GLN A 49 -4.44 -17.66 -27.78
CA GLN A 49 -4.83 -16.82 -28.91
C GLN A 49 -4.41 -17.48 -30.24
N PRO A 50 -5.35 -17.73 -31.17
CA PRO A 50 -5.04 -18.40 -32.43
C PRO A 50 -3.98 -17.71 -33.29
N LYS A 51 -3.78 -16.39 -33.13
CA LYS A 51 -2.92 -15.57 -34.01
C LYS A 51 -1.74 -14.89 -33.33
N LYS A 52 -1.67 -14.84 -32.00
CA LYS A 52 -0.67 -14.05 -31.25
C LYS A 52 -0.03 -14.77 -30.06
N GLY A 53 -0.39 -16.02 -29.80
CA GLY A 53 0.07 -16.75 -28.62
C GLY A 53 -0.39 -16.09 -27.30
N PRO A 54 -0.05 -16.69 -26.15
CA PRO A 54 -0.50 -16.22 -24.83
C PRO A 54 0.21 -14.94 -24.32
N GLY A 55 1.11 -14.35 -25.10
CA GLY A 55 2.18 -13.47 -24.59
C GLY A 55 1.74 -12.27 -23.74
N GLU A 56 0.75 -11.48 -24.18
CA GLU A 56 0.34 -10.26 -23.43
C GLU A 56 -0.54 -10.56 -22.22
N ALA A 57 -1.44 -11.53 -22.32
CA ALA A 57 -2.30 -11.93 -21.20
C ALA A 57 -1.50 -12.61 -20.09
N ASP A 58 -0.55 -13.47 -20.45
CA ASP A 58 0.33 -14.14 -19.49
C ASP A 58 1.19 -13.12 -18.73
N LYS A 59 1.79 -12.14 -19.43
CA LYS A 59 2.50 -11.03 -18.79
C LYS A 59 1.62 -10.25 -17.82
N LEU A 60 0.38 -9.96 -18.21
CA LEU A 60 -0.56 -9.21 -17.39
C LEU A 60 -0.93 -9.97 -16.11
N LEU A 61 -1.23 -11.27 -16.22
CA LEU A 61 -1.51 -12.12 -15.07
C LEU A 61 -0.30 -12.25 -14.14
N ARG A 62 0.91 -12.41 -14.68
CA ARG A 62 2.15 -12.41 -13.87
C ARG A 62 2.34 -11.10 -13.14
N ARG A 63 2.13 -9.97 -13.82
CA ARG A 63 2.19 -8.65 -13.19
C ARG A 63 1.18 -8.50 -12.05
N ILE A 64 -0.04 -9.01 -12.21
CA ILE A 64 -1.06 -9.03 -11.15
C ILE A 64 -0.58 -9.91 -9.99
N ALA A 65 -0.12 -11.13 -10.27
CA ALA A 65 0.39 -12.07 -9.28
C ALA A 65 1.55 -11.49 -8.46
N ASP A 66 2.51 -10.84 -9.12
CA ASP A 66 3.63 -10.16 -8.47
C ASP A 66 3.11 -9.04 -7.55
N GLN A 67 2.19 -8.20 -8.05
CA GLN A 67 1.69 -7.06 -7.29
C GLN A 67 0.97 -7.48 -5.99
N VAL A 68 0.23 -8.60 -6.01
CA VAL A 68 -0.49 -9.11 -4.82
C VAL A 68 0.33 -10.03 -3.93
N GLN A 69 1.52 -10.49 -4.38
CA GLN A 69 2.34 -11.43 -3.61
C GLN A 69 2.69 -10.94 -2.19
N PRO A 70 3.10 -9.68 -1.95
CA PRO A 70 3.40 -9.20 -0.58
C PRO A 70 2.19 -9.30 0.35
N LEU A 71 1.00 -9.00 -0.18
CA LEU A 71 -0.27 -9.11 0.53
C LEU A 71 -0.61 -10.57 0.84
N MET A 72 -0.44 -11.47 -0.13
CA MET A 72 -0.63 -12.91 0.07
C MET A 72 0.32 -13.47 1.14
N SER A 73 1.59 -13.06 1.11
CA SER A 73 2.58 -13.44 2.11
C SER A 73 2.25 -12.93 3.51
N LYS A 74 1.80 -11.67 3.63
CA LYS A 74 1.36 -11.09 4.92
C LYS A 74 0.17 -11.85 5.51
N ARG A 75 -0.74 -12.33 4.66
CA ARG A 75 -2.00 -13.00 5.06
C ARG A 75 -1.93 -14.52 5.03
N GLN A 76 -0.77 -15.09 4.70
CA GLN A 76 -0.55 -16.53 4.60
C GLN A 76 -1.51 -17.21 3.61
N TRP A 77 -1.79 -16.52 2.50
CA TRP A 77 -2.66 -17.03 1.43
C TRP A 77 -1.84 -17.61 0.29
N LYS A 78 -2.38 -18.64 -0.35
CA LYS A 78 -1.82 -19.24 -1.56
C LYS A 78 -2.91 -19.30 -2.62
N VAL A 79 -2.52 -19.16 -3.88
CA VAL A 79 -3.39 -19.42 -5.03
C VAL A 79 -2.75 -20.50 -5.87
N GLY A 80 -3.45 -21.61 -6.12
CA GLY A 80 -2.92 -22.72 -6.92
C GLY A 80 -2.73 -22.32 -8.38
N LEU A 81 -3.81 -21.87 -9.01
CA LEU A 81 -3.81 -21.44 -10.41
C LEU A 81 -4.50 -20.08 -10.55
N LEU A 82 -3.83 -19.13 -11.19
CA LEU A 82 -4.43 -17.89 -11.68
C LEU A 82 -4.61 -17.99 -13.20
N GLU A 83 -5.86 -18.06 -13.67
CA GLU A 83 -6.13 -18.22 -15.10
C GLU A 83 -7.01 -17.14 -15.71
N GLU A 84 -6.78 -16.84 -16.99
CA GLU A 84 -7.71 -16.05 -17.79
C GLU A 84 -8.93 -16.91 -18.15
N PHE A 85 -10.11 -16.32 -18.05
CA PHE A 85 -11.34 -16.90 -18.58
C PHE A 85 -12.18 -15.86 -19.30
N CYS A 86 -13.18 -16.31 -20.06
CA CYS A 86 -14.17 -15.42 -20.66
C CYS A 86 -15.58 -16.02 -20.57
N PRO A 87 -16.23 -15.90 -19.40
CA PRO A 87 -17.59 -16.34 -19.23
C PRO A 87 -18.55 -15.51 -20.09
N LYS A 88 -19.69 -16.11 -20.42
CA LYS A 88 -20.84 -15.36 -20.98
C LYS A 88 -21.44 -14.53 -19.84
N GLY A 89 -21.68 -13.24 -20.05
CA GLY A 89 -22.25 -12.32 -19.05
C GLY A 89 -21.23 -11.41 -18.37
N ASN A 90 -21.62 -10.91 -17.20
CA ASN A 90 -20.93 -9.83 -16.47
C ASN A 90 -19.89 -10.31 -15.45
N LEU A 91 -19.77 -11.62 -15.26
CA LEU A 91 -18.79 -12.24 -14.36
C LEU A 91 -17.36 -11.79 -14.71
N LEU A 92 -16.69 -11.13 -13.76
CA LEU A 92 -15.34 -10.59 -13.93
C LEU A 92 -14.27 -11.45 -13.28
N GLY A 93 -14.61 -12.08 -12.16
CA GLY A 93 -13.73 -12.96 -11.41
C GLY A 93 -14.47 -14.20 -10.95
N LEU A 94 -13.71 -15.22 -10.54
CA LEU A 94 -14.26 -16.38 -9.85
C LEU A 94 -13.18 -17.04 -9.02
N ASN A 95 -13.42 -17.18 -7.72
CA ASN A 95 -12.62 -17.97 -6.80
C ASN A 95 -13.22 -19.36 -6.58
N VAL A 96 -12.48 -20.39 -6.99
CA VAL A 96 -12.84 -21.79 -6.77
C VAL A 96 -12.07 -22.32 -5.57
N ASN A 97 -12.82 -22.90 -4.62
CA ASN A 97 -12.27 -23.60 -3.43
C ASN A 97 -11.27 -22.76 -2.62
N HIS A 98 -11.60 -21.51 -2.33
CA HIS A 98 -10.81 -20.63 -1.45
C HIS A 98 -9.34 -20.48 -1.88
N GLY A 99 -9.11 -20.26 -3.17
CA GLY A 99 -7.78 -20.03 -3.74
C GLY A 99 -7.17 -21.26 -4.41
N GLU A 100 -7.91 -22.35 -4.61
CA GLU A 100 -7.41 -23.43 -5.48
C GLU A 100 -7.21 -22.91 -6.90
N THR A 101 -8.22 -22.25 -7.46
CA THR A 101 -8.16 -21.59 -8.76
C THR A 101 -8.86 -20.25 -8.70
N VAL A 102 -8.18 -19.19 -9.12
CA VAL A 102 -8.75 -17.86 -9.31
C VAL A 102 -8.79 -17.57 -10.81
N ARG A 103 -9.95 -17.19 -11.32
CA ARG A 103 -10.15 -16.85 -12.73
C ARG A 103 -10.40 -15.36 -12.86
N LEU A 104 -9.75 -14.71 -13.82
CA LEU A 104 -9.94 -13.29 -14.12
C LEU A 104 -10.32 -13.06 -15.58
N LYS A 105 -11.32 -12.22 -15.81
CA LYS A 105 -11.74 -11.82 -17.14
C LYS A 105 -10.87 -10.65 -17.59
N LEU A 106 -9.79 -10.96 -18.30
CA LEU A 106 -8.83 -9.94 -18.72
C LEU A 106 -9.35 -9.04 -19.84
N ARG A 107 -10.25 -9.56 -20.69
CA ARG A 107 -10.75 -8.89 -21.89
C ARG A 107 -12.18 -8.43 -21.74
N GLN A 108 -12.52 -7.32 -22.37
CA GLN A 108 -13.92 -6.88 -22.47
C GLN A 108 -14.74 -7.83 -23.35
N SER A 109 -14.14 -8.33 -24.43
CA SER A 109 -14.74 -9.30 -25.35
C SER A 109 -13.70 -10.30 -25.87
N LEU A 110 -14.13 -11.50 -26.28
CA LEU A 110 -13.29 -12.44 -27.02
C LEU A 110 -12.97 -11.97 -28.43
N THR A 111 -13.84 -11.17 -29.02
CA THR A 111 -13.73 -10.72 -30.42
C THR A 111 -12.77 -9.53 -30.56
N VAL A 112 -12.57 -8.76 -29.49
CA VAL A 112 -11.75 -7.57 -29.50
C VAL A 112 -10.60 -7.73 -28.50
N PRO A 113 -9.34 -7.58 -28.90
CA PRO A 113 -8.19 -7.76 -28.01
C PRO A 113 -7.97 -6.56 -27.08
N ILE A 114 -9.05 -5.96 -26.56
CA ILE A 114 -8.99 -4.87 -25.59
C ILE A 114 -8.99 -5.48 -24.19
N PHE A 115 -7.88 -5.28 -23.50
CA PHE A 115 -7.74 -5.61 -22.09
C PHE A 115 -8.47 -4.58 -21.23
N ARG A 116 -8.96 -5.03 -20.07
CA ARG A 116 -9.42 -4.11 -19.04
C ARG A 116 -8.24 -3.29 -18.49
N PRO A 117 -8.52 -2.09 -17.95
CA PRO A 117 -7.55 -1.34 -17.16
C PRO A 117 -6.91 -2.22 -16.08
N TYR A 118 -5.61 -2.01 -15.84
CA TYR A 118 -4.85 -2.83 -14.90
C TYR A 118 -5.39 -2.70 -13.47
N GLU A 119 -5.87 -1.52 -13.12
CA GLU A 119 -6.42 -1.17 -11.81
C GLU A 119 -7.72 -1.94 -11.54
N GLU A 120 -8.60 -2.08 -12.56
CA GLU A 120 -9.84 -2.88 -12.47
C GLU A 120 -9.52 -4.37 -12.26
N LEU A 121 -8.47 -4.86 -12.93
CA LEU A 121 -8.04 -6.26 -12.80
C LEU A 121 -7.42 -6.55 -11.43
N LEU A 122 -6.62 -5.62 -10.90
CA LEU A 122 -6.11 -5.71 -9.53
C LEU A 122 -7.25 -5.70 -8.52
N ASP A 123 -8.22 -4.81 -8.69
CA ASP A 123 -9.36 -4.71 -7.78
C ASP A 123 -10.21 -5.99 -7.78
N THR A 124 -10.45 -6.56 -8.97
CA THR A 124 -11.08 -7.88 -9.13
C THR A 124 -10.25 -8.97 -8.46
N MET A 125 -8.92 -8.97 -8.62
CA MET A 125 -8.06 -9.94 -7.93
C MET A 125 -8.17 -9.84 -6.41
N LEU A 126 -8.24 -8.63 -5.85
CA LEU A 126 -8.43 -8.44 -4.39
C LEU A 126 -9.80 -8.93 -3.92
N HIS A 127 -10.83 -8.72 -4.73
CA HIS A 127 -12.18 -9.26 -4.49
C HIS A 127 -12.12 -10.79 -4.38
N GLU A 128 -11.52 -11.44 -5.39
CA GLU A 128 -11.39 -12.90 -5.38
C GLU A 128 -10.53 -13.38 -4.21
N LEU A 129 -9.45 -12.68 -3.83
CA LEU A 129 -8.66 -13.06 -2.66
C LEU A 129 -9.46 -12.95 -1.35
N ALA A 130 -10.40 -12.02 -1.22
CA ALA A 130 -11.28 -11.95 -0.05
C ALA A 130 -12.15 -13.21 0.08
N HIS A 131 -12.53 -13.83 -1.04
CA HIS A 131 -13.23 -15.12 -1.06
C HIS A 131 -12.41 -16.32 -0.54
N ASN A 132 -11.09 -16.18 -0.34
CA ASN A 132 -10.31 -17.18 0.41
C ASN A 132 -10.78 -17.32 1.86
N ARG A 133 -11.40 -16.26 2.43
CA ARG A 133 -11.85 -16.23 3.82
C ARG A 133 -13.35 -16.10 3.98
N ILE A 134 -14.00 -15.30 3.14
CA ILE A 134 -15.43 -14.97 3.28
C ILE A 134 -16.13 -15.23 1.96
N GLY A 135 -17.02 -16.23 1.93
CA GLY A 135 -17.82 -16.56 0.76
C GLY A 135 -18.86 -15.49 0.40
N PRO A 136 -19.83 -15.16 1.27
CA PRO A 136 -20.91 -14.26 0.91
C PRO A 136 -20.50 -12.78 0.93
N HIS A 137 -21.07 -11.96 0.04
CA HIS A 137 -20.90 -10.49 -0.01
C HIS A 137 -21.63 -9.77 1.14
N ASN A 138 -21.25 -10.09 2.37
CA ASN A 138 -21.76 -9.43 3.57
C ASN A 138 -20.87 -8.27 4.01
N ALA A 139 -21.26 -7.55 5.07
CA ALA A 139 -20.48 -6.42 5.58
C ALA A 139 -19.01 -6.78 5.95
N SER A 140 -18.76 -8.03 6.37
CA SER A 140 -17.41 -8.50 6.70
C SER A 140 -16.56 -8.70 5.44
N PHE A 141 -17.17 -9.18 4.35
CA PHE A 141 -16.51 -9.27 3.05
C PHE A 141 -16.03 -7.90 2.57
N TYR A 142 -16.92 -6.89 2.56
CA TYR A 142 -16.57 -5.54 2.12
C TYR A 142 -15.50 -4.91 3.00
N LYS A 143 -15.59 -5.10 4.32
CA LYS A 143 -14.55 -4.63 5.23
C LYS A 143 -13.20 -5.26 4.91
N LEU A 144 -13.16 -6.58 4.70
CA LEU A 144 -11.93 -7.27 4.33
C LEU A 144 -11.40 -6.75 2.98
N TRP A 145 -12.26 -6.62 1.97
CA TRP A 145 -11.85 -6.13 0.65
C TRP A 145 -11.26 -4.71 0.72
N ASP A 146 -11.86 -3.81 1.50
CA ASP A 146 -11.34 -2.46 1.72
C ASP A 146 -9.99 -2.48 2.46
N GLU A 147 -9.82 -3.35 3.45
CA GLU A 147 -8.52 -3.57 4.10
C GLU A 147 -7.46 -4.05 3.09
N LEU A 148 -7.81 -4.95 2.18
CA LEU A 148 -6.89 -5.44 1.14
C LEU A 148 -6.47 -4.32 0.17
N ARG A 149 -7.39 -3.44 -0.21
CA ARG A 149 -7.09 -2.27 -1.07
C ARG A 149 -6.09 -1.34 -0.41
N LEU A 150 -6.34 -0.95 0.83
CA LEU A 150 -5.45 -0.06 1.60
C LEU A 150 -4.06 -0.67 1.78
N GLU A 151 -3.97 -1.97 2.02
CA GLU A 151 -2.69 -2.68 2.11
C GLU A 151 -1.95 -2.70 0.77
N LEU A 152 -2.66 -2.95 -0.33
CA LEU A 152 -2.05 -2.95 -1.66
C LEU A 152 -1.55 -1.55 -2.04
N GLU A 153 -2.32 -0.50 -1.76
CA GLU A 153 -1.92 0.89 -1.98
C GLU A 153 -0.66 1.26 -1.19
N ASP A 154 -0.57 0.85 0.08
CA ASP A 154 0.62 1.05 0.90
C ASP A 154 1.85 0.31 0.33
N PHE A 155 1.68 -0.91 -0.17
CA PHE A 155 2.75 -1.64 -0.85
C PHE A 155 3.18 -0.95 -2.14
N MET A 156 2.23 -0.50 -2.98
CA MET A 156 2.53 0.24 -4.21
C MET A 156 3.26 1.55 -3.92
N ALA A 157 2.83 2.31 -2.91
CA ALA A 157 3.50 3.55 -2.50
C ALA A 157 4.94 3.32 -2.01
N LYS A 158 5.21 2.15 -1.42
CA LYS A 158 6.54 1.72 -0.99
C LYS A 158 7.35 1.05 -2.10
N GLY A 159 6.78 0.85 -3.29
CA GLY A 159 7.40 0.13 -4.39
C GLY A 159 7.58 -1.37 -4.13
N ILE A 160 6.86 -1.94 -3.15
CA ILE A 160 6.96 -3.35 -2.78
C ILE A 160 6.05 -4.17 -3.70
N HIS A 161 6.63 -5.12 -4.42
CA HIS A 161 5.93 -6.06 -5.30
C HIS A 161 6.77 -7.32 -5.51
N GLY A 162 6.11 -8.43 -5.84
CA GLY A 162 6.72 -9.74 -6.00
C GLY A 162 7.38 -10.23 -4.71
N ALA A 163 8.44 -11.03 -4.87
CA ALA A 163 9.30 -11.43 -3.77
C ALA A 163 10.27 -10.31 -3.32
N MET A 164 10.24 -9.15 -3.99
CA MET A 164 11.21 -8.09 -3.79
C MET A 164 10.66 -7.07 -2.78
N ILE A 165 11.30 -7.00 -1.61
CA ILE A 165 11.28 -5.77 -0.82
C ILE A 165 12.25 -4.85 -1.54
N ALA A 166 11.76 -3.76 -2.14
CA ALA A 166 12.61 -2.82 -2.86
C ALA A 166 13.81 -2.45 -1.99
N GLU A 167 14.99 -2.88 -2.41
CA GLU A 167 16.24 -2.51 -1.76
C GLU A 167 16.41 -1.01 -2.01
N GLY A 168 16.04 -0.22 -0.99
CA GLY A 168 15.99 1.23 -1.07
C GLY A 168 17.35 1.77 -1.45
N HIS A 169 17.57 2.00 -2.74
CA HIS A 169 18.77 2.68 -3.20
C HIS A 169 18.66 4.14 -2.78
N ARG A 170 19.66 4.62 -2.05
CA ARG A 170 19.73 6.01 -1.61
C ARG A 170 19.89 6.92 -2.82
N VAL A 171 18.79 7.45 -3.35
CA VAL A 171 18.81 8.42 -4.45
C VAL A 171 19.08 9.81 -3.87
N GLY A 172 20.37 10.10 -3.65
CA GLY A 172 20.83 11.37 -3.09
C GLY A 172 21.44 11.24 -1.69
N GLY A 173 22.70 11.64 -1.58
CA GLY A 173 23.42 11.54 -0.32
C GLY A 173 24.90 11.88 -0.47
N MET A 174 25.21 13.12 -0.85
CA MET A 174 26.54 13.65 -0.55
C MET A 174 26.68 13.61 0.97
N ARG A 175 27.64 12.84 1.50
CA ARG A 175 27.96 12.83 2.93
C ARG A 175 28.60 14.17 3.29
N LEU A 176 27.77 15.20 3.49
CA LEU A 176 28.24 16.46 4.03
C LEU A 176 28.42 16.29 5.54
N THR A 177 29.67 16.19 5.98
CA THR A 177 30.02 16.18 7.39
C THR A 177 30.27 17.61 7.87
N GLY A 178 29.73 17.97 9.03
CA GLY A 178 30.07 19.24 9.70
C GLY A 178 29.38 20.49 9.13
N PRO A 179 30.08 21.64 9.06
CA PRO A 179 29.48 22.96 8.78
C PRO A 179 28.65 23.03 7.49
N ALA A 180 29.07 22.29 6.44
CA ALA A 180 28.38 22.25 5.15
C ALA A 180 26.96 21.64 5.21
N MET A 181 26.67 20.80 6.21
CA MET A 181 25.30 20.29 6.43
C MET A 181 24.41 21.37 7.05
N ARG A 182 24.94 22.15 8.00
CA ARG A 182 24.20 23.22 8.69
C ARG A 182 23.83 24.35 7.74
N THR A 183 24.76 24.76 6.87
CA THR A 183 24.51 25.82 5.87
C THR A 183 23.47 25.41 4.84
N LYS A 184 23.53 24.18 4.30
CA LYS A 184 22.49 23.68 3.39
C LYS A 184 21.14 23.47 4.07
N ALA A 185 21.13 23.01 5.33
CA ALA A 185 19.89 22.87 6.08
C ALA A 185 19.22 24.24 6.33
N ALA A 186 20.01 25.25 6.69
CA ALA A 186 19.55 26.63 6.85
C ALA A 186 19.00 27.19 5.54
N ALA A 187 19.75 27.08 4.43
CA ALA A 187 19.31 27.53 3.12
C ALA A 187 18.02 26.83 2.65
N ALA A 188 17.88 25.52 2.90
CA ALA A 188 16.66 24.78 2.57
C ALA A 188 15.46 25.20 3.45
N ALA A 189 15.69 25.54 4.72
CA ALA A 189 14.65 26.06 5.61
C ALA A 189 14.17 27.46 5.19
N GLU A 190 15.10 28.33 4.81
CA GLU A 190 14.79 29.67 4.28
C GLU A 190 14.02 29.57 2.95
N ALA A 191 14.41 28.68 2.05
CA ALA A 191 13.68 28.44 0.80
C ALA A 191 12.24 27.98 1.07
N ARG A 192 12.02 27.06 2.01
CA ARG A 192 10.66 26.63 2.40
C ARG A 192 9.86 27.77 3.01
N ALA A 193 10.48 28.62 3.84
CA ALA A 193 9.81 29.78 4.44
C ALA A 193 9.44 30.83 3.39
N GLN A 194 10.29 31.07 2.39
CA GLN A 194 9.97 31.94 1.26
C GLN A 194 8.83 31.38 0.42
N THR A 195 8.85 30.08 0.10
CA THR A 195 7.75 29.43 -0.64
C THR A 195 6.45 29.47 0.15
N GLN A 196 6.48 29.25 1.47
CA GLN A 196 5.30 29.38 2.34
C GLN A 196 4.80 30.82 2.46
N ARG A 197 5.67 31.83 2.31
CA ARG A 197 5.26 33.24 2.27
C ARG A 197 4.61 33.61 0.93
N LEU A 198 5.04 32.98 -0.18
CA LEU A 198 4.47 33.21 -1.51
C LEU A 198 3.18 32.40 -1.78
N MET A 199 3.01 31.26 -1.12
CA MET A 199 1.86 30.37 -1.29
C MET A 199 0.88 30.55 -0.12
N PHE A 200 -0.34 30.99 -0.38
CA PHE A 200 -1.40 31.09 0.63
C PHE A 200 -1.78 29.69 1.15
N GLY A 201 -1.44 29.40 2.42
CA GLY A 201 -2.08 28.37 3.25
C GLY A 201 -1.92 26.91 2.81
N GLY A 202 -1.42 26.05 3.70
CA GLY A 202 -1.42 24.61 3.46
C GLY A 202 -2.86 24.08 3.30
N HIS A 203 -3.23 23.66 2.10
CA HIS A 203 -4.47 22.93 1.87
C HIS A 203 -4.33 21.49 2.35
N ARG A 204 -5.27 21.05 3.20
CA ARG A 204 -5.47 19.61 3.45
C ARG A 204 -5.90 18.96 2.12
N LEU A 205 -5.01 18.17 1.54
CA LEU A 205 -5.39 17.21 0.51
C LEU A 205 -6.03 16.02 1.23
N GLY A 206 -7.28 15.69 0.89
CA GLY A 206 -7.97 14.52 1.43
C GLY A 206 -9.26 14.78 2.22
N GLY A 207 -9.94 15.90 1.99
CA GLY A 207 -11.35 16.04 2.32
C GLY A 207 -12.12 16.32 1.04
N CYS A 208 -12.90 15.35 0.52
CA CYS A 208 -13.97 15.73 -0.38
C CYS A 208 -14.85 16.74 0.38
N PRO A 209 -15.11 17.95 -0.14
CA PRO A 209 -16.25 18.70 0.36
C PRO A 209 -17.46 17.77 0.24
N PRO A 210 -18.40 17.76 1.20
CA PRO A 210 -19.60 16.98 1.05
C PRO A 210 -20.26 17.47 -0.23
N THR A 211 -20.25 16.63 -1.27
CA THR A 211 -21.14 16.81 -2.41
C THR A 211 -22.52 16.71 -1.81
N ALA A 212 -23.09 17.88 -1.53
CA ALA A 212 -24.31 18.11 -0.76
C ALA A 212 -25.57 17.73 -1.56
N LEU A 213 -25.53 16.60 -2.27
CA LEU A 213 -26.60 16.15 -3.15
C LEU A 213 -27.15 14.77 -2.77
N CYS A 214 -26.53 14.05 -1.82
CA CYS A 214 -27.03 12.75 -1.36
C CYS A 214 -27.08 12.71 0.17
N SER A 215 -28.26 12.43 0.73
CA SER A 215 -28.41 12.15 2.16
C SER A 215 -27.64 10.88 2.56
N PRO A 216 -27.28 10.70 3.84
CA PRO A 216 -26.67 9.46 4.32
C PRO A 216 -27.48 8.21 3.96
N GLN A 217 -28.81 8.34 3.94
CA GLN A 217 -29.72 7.27 3.52
C GLN A 217 -29.61 6.94 2.03
N GLN A 218 -29.49 7.95 1.16
CA GLN A 218 -29.24 7.74 -0.28
C GLN A 218 -27.86 7.13 -0.54
N MET A 219 -26.84 7.52 0.22
CA MET A 219 -25.51 6.92 0.15
C MET A 219 -25.53 5.45 0.58
N ALA A 220 -26.23 5.13 1.68
CA ALA A 220 -26.40 3.76 2.15
C ALA A 220 -27.20 2.91 1.15
N ALA A 221 -28.26 3.46 0.56
CA ALA A 221 -29.05 2.78 -0.48
C ALA A 221 -28.22 2.53 -1.74
N GLY A 222 -27.47 3.53 -2.22
CA GLY A 222 -26.57 3.37 -3.36
C GLY A 222 -25.44 2.37 -3.09
N ALA A 223 -24.92 2.33 -1.86
CA ALA A 223 -23.98 1.30 -1.44
C ALA A 223 -24.63 -0.09 -1.48
N ALA A 224 -25.84 -0.26 -0.94
CA ALA A 224 -26.54 -1.54 -0.99
C ALA A 224 -26.80 -2.03 -2.43
N LEU A 225 -27.17 -1.13 -3.34
CA LEU A 225 -27.34 -1.48 -4.77
C LEU A 225 -26.03 -1.94 -5.42
N ARG A 226 -24.90 -1.29 -5.11
CA ARG A 226 -23.58 -1.74 -5.58
C ARG A 226 -23.27 -3.14 -5.05
N ARG A 227 -23.57 -3.41 -3.77
CA ARG A 227 -23.37 -4.75 -3.20
C ARG A 227 -24.21 -5.83 -3.88
N ALA A 228 -25.47 -5.52 -4.17
CA ALA A 228 -26.33 -6.43 -4.90
C ALA A 228 -25.86 -6.66 -6.35
N ALA A 229 -25.20 -5.68 -6.96
CA ALA A 229 -24.60 -5.86 -8.28
C ALA A 229 -23.33 -6.75 -8.22
N ASP A 230 -22.56 -6.67 -7.14
CA ASP A 230 -21.36 -7.50 -6.93
C ASP A 230 -21.71 -9.01 -6.85
N GLU A 231 -22.89 -9.36 -6.31
CA GLU A 231 -23.41 -10.75 -6.33
C GLU A 231 -23.61 -11.30 -7.75
N VAL A 232 -23.67 -10.43 -8.76
CA VAL A 232 -23.80 -10.82 -10.18
C VAL A 232 -22.43 -10.80 -10.89
N TRP A 233 -21.39 -10.26 -10.24
CA TRP A 233 -20.05 -10.03 -10.81
C TRP A 233 -19.01 -11.12 -10.45
N CYS A 234 -19.26 -11.98 -9.47
CA CYS A 234 -18.45 -13.18 -9.15
C CYS A 234 -19.33 -14.37 -8.68
#